data_AF-A0A821DPK7-F1
#
_entry.id   AF-A0A821DPK7-F1
#
_cell.length_a   1.000
_cell.length_b   1.000
_cell.length_c   1.000
_cell.angle_alpha   90.00
_cell.angle_beta   90.00
_cell.angle_gamma   90.00
#
_symmetry.space_group_name_H-M   'P 1'
#
loop_
_entity.id
_entity.type
_entity.pdbx_description
1 polymer ?
#
loop_
_entity_poly.entity_id
_entity_poly.type
_entity_poly.pdbx_seq_one_letter_code
_entity_poly.pdbx_strand_id
1 'polypeptide(L)'
;MDVQKFADMVTHIRKGQYDNLGTKVSLDPPIEIARLIKTIRIDIENLQSKHKFIQELQSNGFEYCDVADLDIQGVLSESEIDDIFLGNDSRKVIFYSNDDYKHNDNRSWKDLYSQMLEKRKKNPYLCLAYIDFTYSKFKLNTTRIAQLRDTTENQRMGTDALIISTKPKSLYPQLLLEPESAESVSKKLPTLKLSHTRLSSLHLQTQSSTSEYINILLLGESGVGKSTFINAFANYLRFQSLDEAEKEQPIVTIPVSFMLTINDNFDEKIIKFGKIDLNENHNDVGQSVTQHCKTYVFSISDTKKLRFIDTPGFGDTRGIDQDNLNMEEIFSFLDNIDYINGICLLFKPEVVQLNRCLRSCFMQLIDYFGNTIGENFIFCFTNARSTFFTPGNALPLLKAFFKSFPDTKVVLEKKNTFCFDSEAFRYLVAIKDNIEFNTIERSEFEQSWKASVAESDRFLKCLCDQSAYKRNDKWQSINDAQFQIHSMIRPILEAMRNILRNIISYDRNLSINISPKHVTSLSMLCYRCGRNPEKINEFWIIKDHLHSSCNM
;
A
#
# COMPACT_ATOMS: atom_id res chain seq x y z
N MET A 1 26.11 9.42 14.48
CA MET A 1 26.73 10.08 13.31
C MET A 1 25.60 10.65 12.49
N ASP A 2 25.66 11.93 12.15
CA ASP A 2 24.56 12.66 11.49
C ASP A 2 24.19 11.99 10.15
N VAL A 3 22.90 11.75 9.90
CA VAL A 3 22.40 10.97 8.74
C VAL A 3 22.85 11.59 7.42
N GLN A 4 22.93 12.92 7.39
CA GLN A 4 23.39 13.68 6.23
C GLN A 4 24.88 13.44 5.95
N LYS A 5 25.73 13.39 6.98
CA LYS A 5 27.16 13.07 6.83
C LYS A 5 27.39 11.65 6.31
N PHE A 6 26.54 10.69 6.72
CA PHE A 6 26.62 9.32 6.21
C PHE A 6 26.18 9.21 4.74
N ALA A 7 25.11 9.90 4.36
CA ALA A 7 24.64 9.95 2.97
C ALA A 7 25.66 10.63 2.03
N ASP A 8 26.31 11.70 2.49
CA ASP A 8 27.35 12.40 1.72
C ASP A 8 28.61 11.54 1.56
N MET A 9 29.01 10.80 2.60
CA MET A 9 30.12 9.83 2.55
C MET A 9 29.83 8.71 1.54
N VAL A 10 28.63 8.12 1.58
CA VAL A 10 28.21 7.07 0.62
C VAL A 10 28.19 7.60 -0.82
N THR A 11 27.78 8.86 -1.01
CA THR A 11 27.74 9.51 -2.32
C THR A 11 29.14 9.79 -2.88
N HIS A 12 30.09 10.21 -2.05
CA HIS A 12 31.49 10.41 -2.47
C HIS A 12 32.21 9.10 -2.77
N ILE A 13 31.94 8.03 -2.01
CA ILE A 13 32.45 6.68 -2.26
C ILE A 13 31.93 6.15 -3.61
N ARG A 14 30.64 6.33 -3.91
CA ARG A 14 30.03 5.87 -5.17
C ARG A 14 30.51 6.64 -6.40
N LYS A 15 30.98 7.88 -6.23
CA LYS A 15 31.57 8.70 -7.30
C LYS A 15 33.08 8.48 -7.47
N GLY A 16 33.70 7.62 -6.66
CA GLY A 16 35.14 7.36 -6.71
C GLY A 16 35.99 8.54 -6.22
N GLN A 17 35.43 9.43 -5.40
CA GLN A 17 36.04 10.70 -4.98
C GLN A 17 36.42 10.70 -3.48
N TYR A 18 36.64 9.53 -2.89
CA TYR A 18 36.97 9.40 -1.46
C TYR A 18 38.37 8.80 -1.27
N ASP A 19 39.37 9.68 -1.16
CA ASP A 19 40.79 9.31 -1.18
C ASP A 19 41.38 8.85 0.17
N ASN A 20 40.58 8.67 1.21
CA ASN A 20 41.07 8.24 2.53
C ASN A 20 40.41 6.93 3.00
N LEU A 21 41.04 5.81 2.68
CA LEU A 21 40.80 4.49 3.27
C LEU A 21 41.49 4.33 4.65
N GLY A 22 41.78 5.44 5.34
CA GLY A 22 42.60 5.48 6.54
C GLY A 22 41.86 5.62 7.87
N THR A 23 40.52 5.68 7.88
CA THR A 23 39.76 5.76 9.14
C THR A 23 38.98 4.48 9.34
N LYS A 24 39.48 3.62 10.24
CA LYS A 24 38.65 2.64 10.94
C LYS A 24 37.54 3.42 11.66
N VAL A 25 36.40 3.59 11.00
CA VAL A 25 35.18 3.91 11.74
C VAL A 25 34.79 2.60 12.41
N SER A 26 35.20 2.45 13.67
CA SER A 26 34.53 1.55 14.60
C SER A 26 33.14 2.14 14.82
N LEU A 27 32.21 1.82 13.91
CA LEU A 27 30.80 1.78 14.27
C LEU A 27 30.71 0.52 15.13
N ASP A 28 30.93 0.67 16.43
CA ASP A 28 30.56 -0.35 17.39
C ASP A 28 29.08 -0.71 17.12
N PRO A 29 28.75 -1.93 16.66
CA PRO A 29 27.38 -2.39 16.66
C PRO A 29 27.21 -3.39 17.81
N PRO A 30 26.89 -2.94 19.05
CA PRO A 30 26.36 -3.93 19.99
C PRO A 30 25.24 -3.45 20.92
N ILE A 31 24.82 -2.18 20.92
CA ILE A 31 23.86 -1.69 21.93
C ILE A 31 22.44 -1.56 21.37
N GLU A 32 22.24 -0.87 20.25
CA GLU A 32 20.88 -0.65 19.72
C GLU A 32 20.26 -1.91 19.09
N ILE A 33 21.07 -2.73 18.43
CA ILE A 33 20.63 -4.02 17.87
C ILE A 33 20.31 -5.02 19.00
N ALA A 34 21.12 -5.04 20.07
CA ALA A 34 20.82 -5.86 21.25
C ALA A 34 19.57 -5.36 21.97
N ARG A 35 19.33 -4.04 22.03
CA ARG A 35 18.07 -3.47 22.55
C ARG A 35 16.88 -3.91 21.70
N LEU A 36 16.96 -3.83 20.38
CA LEU A 36 15.87 -4.22 19.49
C LEU A 36 15.54 -5.71 19.60
N ILE A 37 16.54 -6.60 19.56
CA ILE A 37 16.34 -8.05 19.73
C ILE A 37 15.76 -8.35 21.12
N LYS A 38 16.19 -7.63 22.15
CA LYS A 38 15.66 -7.76 23.49
C LYS A 38 14.20 -7.30 23.57
N THR A 39 13.83 -6.18 22.93
CA THR A 39 12.45 -5.69 22.85
C THR A 39 11.56 -6.72 22.15
N ILE A 40 11.95 -7.20 20.97
CA ILE A 40 11.18 -8.20 20.21
C ILE A 40 11.00 -9.49 21.02
N ARG A 41 12.06 -9.94 21.73
CA ARG A 41 11.95 -11.13 22.60
C ARG A 41 10.95 -10.91 23.73
N ILE A 42 10.99 -9.74 24.38
CA ILE A 42 10.05 -9.37 25.45
C ILE A 42 8.62 -9.35 24.90
N ASP A 43 8.39 -8.79 23.71
CA ASP A 43 7.07 -8.72 23.10
C ASP A 43 6.51 -10.11 22.76
N ILE A 44 7.36 -11.01 22.25
CA ILE A 44 6.98 -12.42 21.99
C ILE A 44 6.65 -13.15 23.30
N GLU A 45 7.46 -12.97 24.35
CA GLU A 45 7.21 -13.56 25.67
C GLU A 45 5.90 -13.02 26.30
N ASN A 46 5.60 -11.74 26.09
CA ASN A 46 4.36 -11.10 26.53
C ASN A 46 3.14 -11.70 25.80
N LEU A 47 3.22 -11.85 24.47
CA LEU A 47 2.14 -12.45 23.67
C LEU A 47 1.88 -13.92 24.05
N GLN A 48 2.94 -14.70 24.26
CA GLN A 48 2.83 -16.08 24.73
C GLN A 48 2.19 -16.15 26.13
N SER A 49 2.49 -15.18 26.99
CA SER A 49 1.90 -15.08 28.32
C SER A 49 0.42 -14.68 28.24
N LYS A 50 0.00 -13.81 27.30
CA LYS A 50 -1.43 -13.56 27.05
C LYS A 50 -2.16 -14.82 26.69
N HIS A 51 -1.59 -15.54 25.75
CA HIS A 51 -2.25 -16.69 25.17
C HIS A 51 -2.57 -17.73 26.24
N LYS A 52 -1.59 -18.00 27.12
CA LYS A 52 -1.80 -18.89 28.29
C LYS A 52 -2.86 -18.35 29.24
N PHE A 53 -2.87 -17.04 29.51
CA PHE A 53 -3.86 -16.41 30.37
C PHE A 53 -5.29 -16.53 29.80
N ILE A 54 -5.49 -16.26 28.52
CA ILE A 54 -6.81 -16.40 27.87
C ILE A 54 -7.26 -17.87 27.90
N GLN A 55 -6.35 -18.80 27.64
CA GLN A 55 -6.65 -20.23 27.76
C GLN A 55 -7.06 -20.62 29.19
N GLU A 56 -6.39 -20.09 30.20
CA GLU A 56 -6.76 -20.31 31.61
C GLU A 56 -8.16 -19.78 31.91
N LEU A 57 -8.48 -18.55 31.50
CA LEU A 57 -9.81 -17.96 31.67
C LEU A 57 -10.90 -18.81 31.01
N GLN A 58 -10.71 -19.19 29.74
CA GLN A 58 -11.67 -19.99 29.00
C GLN A 58 -11.84 -21.39 29.60
N SER A 59 -10.74 -22.01 30.08
CA SER A 59 -10.81 -23.32 30.75
C SER A 59 -11.58 -23.26 32.08
N ASN A 60 -11.60 -22.11 32.74
CA ASN A 60 -12.41 -21.83 33.93
C ASN A 60 -13.79 -21.26 33.59
N GLY A 61 -14.16 -21.32 32.31
CA GLY A 61 -15.48 -20.98 31.78
C GLY A 61 -15.79 -19.49 31.72
N PHE A 62 -14.78 -18.62 31.67
CA PHE A 62 -14.96 -17.19 31.40
C PHE A 62 -15.14 -16.96 29.90
N GLU A 63 -16.03 -16.03 29.56
CA GLU A 63 -16.08 -15.42 28.24
C GLU A 63 -14.97 -14.37 28.14
N TYR A 64 -14.21 -14.38 27.05
CA TYR A 64 -13.16 -13.38 26.80
C TYR A 64 -13.58 -12.52 25.61
N CYS A 65 -13.49 -11.19 25.74
CA CYS A 65 -13.80 -10.24 24.69
C CYS A 65 -12.70 -9.17 24.62
N ASP A 66 -12.11 -9.00 23.44
CA ASP A 66 -11.25 -7.86 23.13
C ASP A 66 -12.13 -6.71 22.62
N VAL A 67 -12.05 -5.56 23.28
CA VAL A 67 -12.84 -4.39 22.91
C VAL A 67 -12.39 -3.80 21.57
N ALA A 68 -11.15 -4.06 21.14
CA ALA A 68 -10.68 -3.68 19.81
C ALA A 68 -11.46 -4.37 18.68
N ASP A 69 -12.07 -5.53 18.95
CA ASP A 69 -12.88 -6.28 17.98
C ASP A 69 -14.32 -5.74 17.84
N LEU A 70 -14.72 -4.77 18.66
CA LEU A 70 -16.06 -4.19 18.66
C LEU A 70 -16.07 -2.85 17.93
N ASP A 71 -17.03 -2.64 17.00
CA ASP A 71 -17.19 -1.40 16.21
C ASP A 71 -17.84 -0.28 17.05
N ILE A 72 -17.22 0.07 18.17
CA ILE A 72 -17.69 1.10 19.09
C ILE A 72 -17.22 2.48 18.60
N GLN A 73 -18.15 3.32 18.12
CA GLN A 73 -17.88 4.69 17.66
C GLN A 73 -18.25 5.74 18.73
N GLY A 74 -17.34 6.68 19.01
CA GLY A 74 -17.59 7.85 19.90
C GLY A 74 -16.98 7.72 21.31
N VAL A 75 -16.86 8.84 22.04
CA VAL A 75 -16.36 8.86 23.43
C VAL A 75 -17.43 8.29 24.37
N LEU A 76 -17.32 7.01 24.74
CA LEU A 76 -18.24 6.38 25.69
C LEU A 76 -17.87 6.66 27.15
N SER A 77 -18.89 6.89 27.97
CA SER A 77 -18.82 6.92 29.43
C SER A 77 -18.77 5.51 30.02
N GLU A 78 -18.30 5.39 31.27
CA GLU A 78 -18.24 4.09 31.97
C GLU A 78 -19.62 3.44 32.16
N SER A 79 -20.68 4.24 32.25
CA SER A 79 -22.07 3.77 32.30
C SER A 79 -22.55 3.19 30.97
N GLU A 80 -22.16 3.78 29.84
CA GLU A 80 -22.52 3.25 28.51
C GLU A 80 -21.77 1.94 28.22
N ILE A 81 -20.54 1.79 28.72
CA ILE A 81 -19.80 0.52 28.67
C ILE A 81 -20.53 -0.56 29.48
N ASP A 82 -20.98 -0.22 30.68
CA ASP A 82 -21.74 -1.14 31.53
C ASP A 82 -23.07 -1.56 30.86
N ASP A 83 -23.78 -0.63 30.21
CA ASP A 83 -24.99 -0.93 29.44
C ASP A 83 -24.72 -1.88 28.26
N ILE A 84 -23.60 -1.73 27.56
CA ILE A 84 -23.22 -2.60 26.43
C ILE A 84 -22.94 -4.03 26.89
N PHE A 85 -22.16 -4.20 27.96
CA PHE A 85 -21.65 -5.52 28.33
C PHE A 85 -22.53 -6.23 29.37
N LEU A 86 -23.06 -5.52 30.38
CA LEU A 86 -23.96 -6.08 31.38
C LEU A 86 -25.40 -6.16 30.85
N GLY A 87 -25.86 -5.12 30.14
CA GLY A 87 -27.27 -4.97 29.76
C GLY A 87 -28.19 -5.06 30.98
N ASN A 88 -29.27 -5.84 30.89
CA ASN A 88 -30.20 -6.11 31.99
C ASN A 88 -30.03 -7.53 32.60
N ASP A 89 -28.89 -8.20 32.38
CA ASP A 89 -28.70 -9.59 32.84
C ASP A 89 -27.97 -9.63 34.20
N SER A 90 -28.71 -9.87 35.28
CA SER A 90 -28.14 -9.97 36.64
C SER A 90 -27.24 -11.18 36.86
N ARG A 91 -27.19 -12.11 35.90
CA ARG A 91 -26.31 -13.27 35.94
C ARG A 91 -24.90 -12.97 35.44
N LYS A 92 -24.67 -11.82 34.77
CA LYS A 92 -23.36 -11.45 34.27
C LYS A 92 -22.50 -10.81 35.37
N VAL A 93 -21.27 -11.27 35.49
CA VAL A 93 -20.22 -10.66 36.31
C VAL A 93 -19.05 -10.36 35.39
N ILE A 94 -18.74 -9.09 35.23
CA ILE A 94 -17.81 -8.62 34.19
C ILE A 94 -16.59 -8.01 34.84
N PHE A 95 -15.42 -8.42 34.37
CA PHE A 95 -14.14 -7.84 34.74
C PHE A 95 -13.62 -6.97 33.59
N TYR A 96 -13.47 -5.68 33.84
CA TYR A 96 -12.92 -4.72 32.89
C TYR A 96 -11.47 -4.44 33.20
N SER A 97 -10.59 -4.58 32.20
CA SER A 97 -9.14 -4.44 32.36
C SER A 97 -8.51 -3.63 31.25
N ASN A 98 -7.51 -2.80 31.60
CA ASN A 98 -6.66 -2.10 30.63
C ASN A 98 -5.31 -2.79 30.38
N ASP A 99 -5.02 -3.90 31.07
CA ASP A 99 -3.67 -4.15 31.58
C ASP A 99 -2.54 -4.40 30.56
N ASP A 100 -1.41 -3.75 30.84
CA ASP A 100 -0.04 -4.13 30.47
C ASP A 100 0.41 -5.37 31.30
N TYR A 101 -0.11 -6.55 30.94
CA TYR A 101 0.55 -7.86 30.98
C TYR A 101 1.22 -8.47 32.24
N LYS A 102 1.04 -7.94 33.45
CA LYS A 102 1.66 -8.54 34.67
C LYS A 102 0.66 -9.18 35.64
N HIS A 103 -0.23 -10.05 35.17
CA HIS A 103 -1.22 -10.74 36.04
C HIS A 103 -0.62 -11.78 37.00
N ASN A 104 0.53 -12.39 36.70
CA ASN A 104 1.13 -13.41 37.56
C ASN A 104 1.64 -12.86 38.91
N ASP A 105 1.95 -11.56 38.99
CA ASP A 105 2.41 -10.88 40.21
C ASP A 105 1.37 -9.92 40.81
N ASN A 106 0.22 -9.73 40.15
CA ASN A 106 -0.80 -8.81 40.63
C ASN A 106 -1.72 -9.49 41.66
N ARG A 107 -1.40 -9.32 42.95
CA ARG A 107 -2.18 -9.85 44.08
C ARG A 107 -3.67 -9.47 43.99
N SER A 108 -3.96 -8.26 43.47
CA SER A 108 -5.34 -7.77 43.30
C SER A 108 -6.15 -8.58 42.27
N TRP A 109 -5.54 -9.04 41.18
CA TRP A 109 -6.21 -9.89 40.19
C TRP A 109 -6.54 -11.25 40.79
N LYS A 110 -5.56 -11.90 41.43
CA LYS A 110 -5.74 -13.23 42.02
C LYS A 110 -6.86 -13.23 43.07
N ASP A 111 -6.97 -12.17 43.86
CA ASP A 111 -8.03 -12.03 44.85
C ASP A 111 -9.41 -11.86 44.20
N LEU A 112 -9.52 -11.03 43.16
CA LEU A 112 -10.78 -10.77 42.43
C LEU A 112 -11.23 -11.98 41.60
N TYR A 113 -10.29 -12.63 40.91
CA TYR A 113 -10.52 -13.86 40.15
C TYR A 113 -11.03 -14.99 41.06
N SER A 114 -10.39 -15.18 42.23
CA SER A 114 -10.81 -16.18 43.21
C SER A 114 -12.21 -15.89 43.75
N GLN A 115 -12.55 -14.62 44.00
CA GLN A 115 -13.90 -14.22 44.42
C GLN A 115 -14.95 -14.50 43.35
N MET A 116 -14.65 -14.27 42.07
CA MET A 116 -15.58 -14.57 40.96
C MET A 116 -15.83 -16.07 40.82
N LEU A 117 -14.78 -16.89 40.95
CA LEU A 117 -14.92 -18.35 40.95
C LEU A 117 -15.74 -18.86 42.14
N GLU A 118 -15.51 -18.34 43.34
CA GLU A 118 -16.31 -18.68 44.53
C GLU A 118 -17.78 -18.26 44.39
N LYS A 119 -18.05 -17.09 43.80
CA LYS A 119 -19.41 -16.68 43.46
C LYS A 119 -20.08 -17.65 42.49
N ARG A 120 -19.36 -18.10 41.43
CA ARG A 120 -19.87 -19.08 40.46
C ARG A 120 -20.11 -20.45 41.09
N LYS A 121 -19.30 -20.87 42.06
CA LYS A 121 -19.56 -22.11 42.82
C LYS A 121 -20.87 -22.04 43.61
N LYS A 122 -21.19 -20.87 44.18
CA LYS A 122 -22.44 -20.63 44.92
C LYS A 122 -23.65 -20.43 44.01
N ASN A 123 -23.46 -19.90 42.81
CA ASN A 123 -24.49 -19.75 41.78
C ASN A 123 -23.95 -20.21 40.41
N PRO A 124 -24.20 -21.48 40.02
CA PRO A 124 -23.70 -22.05 38.77
C PRO A 124 -24.21 -21.36 37.50
N TYR A 125 -25.27 -20.56 37.61
CA TYR A 125 -25.88 -19.83 36.49
C TYR A 125 -25.20 -18.48 36.20
N LEU A 126 -24.18 -18.09 36.98
CA LEU A 126 -23.40 -16.88 36.70
C LEU A 126 -22.56 -17.03 35.43
N CYS A 127 -22.66 -16.04 34.56
CA CYS A 127 -21.78 -15.86 33.41
C CYS A 127 -20.63 -14.92 33.80
N LEU A 128 -19.40 -15.41 33.73
CA LEU A 128 -18.21 -14.62 34.02
C LEU A 128 -17.61 -14.15 32.71
N ALA A 129 -17.35 -12.85 32.56
CA ALA A 129 -16.70 -12.30 31.38
C ALA A 129 -15.47 -11.46 31.74
N TYR A 130 -14.43 -11.55 30.92
CA TYR A 130 -13.24 -10.71 30.95
C TYR A 130 -13.24 -9.84 29.70
N ILE A 131 -13.28 -8.53 29.89
CA ILE A 131 -13.34 -7.53 28.82
C ILE A 131 -12.02 -6.78 28.80
N ASP A 132 -11.32 -6.90 27.68
CA ASP A 132 -9.96 -6.44 27.50
C ASP A 132 -9.89 -5.13 26.71
N PHE A 133 -9.35 -4.08 27.34
CA PHE A 133 -9.12 -2.76 26.75
C PHE A 133 -7.63 -2.51 26.42
N THR A 134 -6.76 -3.53 26.52
CA THR A 134 -5.31 -3.40 26.29
C THR A 134 -5.00 -2.66 24.98
N TYR A 135 -5.63 -3.10 23.88
CA TYR A 135 -5.44 -2.54 22.54
C TYR A 135 -6.58 -1.61 22.11
N SER A 136 -7.52 -1.31 23.02
CA SER A 136 -8.63 -0.42 22.74
C SER A 136 -8.15 1.04 22.66
N LYS A 137 -8.75 1.80 21.73
CA LYS A 137 -8.62 3.27 21.66
C LYS A 137 -9.25 3.94 22.89
N PHE A 138 -10.12 3.22 23.62
CA PHE A 138 -10.68 3.63 24.89
C PHE A 138 -9.80 3.12 26.04
N LYS A 139 -9.35 4.02 26.89
CA LYS A 139 -8.65 3.66 28.13
C LYS A 139 -9.64 3.76 29.28
N LEU A 140 -9.88 2.65 29.99
CA LEU A 140 -10.64 2.70 31.24
C LEU A 140 -9.87 3.56 32.24
N ASN A 141 -10.56 4.18 33.20
CA ASN A 141 -9.85 4.91 34.25
C ASN A 141 -9.24 3.94 35.27
N THR A 142 -9.93 2.85 35.58
CA THR A 142 -9.47 1.82 36.51
C THR A 142 -10.00 0.44 36.15
N THR A 143 -9.17 -0.58 36.32
CA THR A 143 -9.58 -1.99 36.31
C THR A 143 -10.62 -2.23 37.41
N ARG A 144 -11.77 -2.82 37.06
CA ARG A 144 -12.92 -2.96 37.96
C ARG A 144 -13.76 -4.21 37.64
N ILE A 145 -14.54 -4.65 38.63
CA ILE A 145 -15.64 -5.60 38.42
C ILE A 145 -16.97 -4.85 38.40
N ALA A 146 -17.88 -5.26 37.52
CA ALA A 146 -19.27 -4.81 37.53
C ALA A 146 -20.25 -5.99 37.52
N GLN A 147 -21.36 -5.82 38.25
CA GLN A 147 -22.49 -6.75 38.34
C GLN A 147 -23.75 -5.96 38.74
N LEU A 148 -24.91 -6.30 38.17
CA LEU A 148 -26.21 -5.74 38.57
C LEU A 148 -26.64 -6.27 39.94
N ARG A 149 -27.30 -5.44 40.75
CA ARG A 149 -27.84 -5.87 42.06
C ARG A 149 -29.11 -6.70 41.88
N ASP A 150 -29.24 -7.78 42.65
CA ASP A 150 -30.53 -8.43 42.85
C ASP A 150 -31.41 -7.52 43.72
N THR A 151 -32.53 -7.06 43.18
CA THR A 151 -33.44 -6.09 43.81
C THR A 151 -34.34 -6.67 44.91
N THR A 152 -33.92 -7.72 45.61
CA THR A 152 -34.71 -8.31 46.71
C THR A 152 -34.48 -7.68 48.09
N GLU A 153 -33.58 -6.70 48.25
CA GLU A 153 -33.48 -5.92 49.50
C GLU A 153 -33.46 -4.39 49.24
N ASN A 154 -34.65 -3.79 49.39
CA ASN A 154 -34.97 -2.39 49.74
C ASN A 154 -34.56 -1.21 48.81
N GLN A 155 -35.53 -0.83 47.98
CA GLN A 155 -36.08 0.51 47.68
C GLN A 155 -35.19 1.71 47.25
N ARG A 156 -35.51 2.15 46.01
CA ARG A 156 -35.46 3.49 45.36
C ARG A 156 -34.18 3.94 44.62
N MET A 157 -34.38 4.10 43.30
CA MET A 157 -33.63 4.85 42.28
C MET A 157 -32.26 4.31 41.82
N GLY A 158 -32.11 4.16 40.49
CA GLY A 158 -30.85 3.95 39.78
C GLY A 158 -30.51 2.49 39.45
N THR A 159 -30.23 2.19 38.19
CA THR A 159 -29.50 1.00 37.73
C THR A 159 -28.03 1.11 38.19
N ASP A 160 -27.79 0.94 39.48
CA ASP A 160 -26.45 1.11 40.05
C ASP A 160 -25.69 -0.22 40.08
N ALA A 161 -24.78 -0.41 39.11
CA ALA A 161 -23.80 -1.50 39.11
C ALA A 161 -22.88 -1.40 40.34
N LEU A 162 -22.53 -2.53 40.96
CA LEU A 162 -21.59 -2.55 42.08
C LEU A 162 -20.15 -2.46 41.56
N ILE A 163 -19.49 -1.31 41.72
CA ILE A 163 -18.09 -1.11 41.31
C ILE A 163 -17.16 -1.39 42.49
N ILE A 164 -16.31 -2.42 42.35
CA ILE A 164 -15.18 -2.66 43.27
C ILE A 164 -13.91 -2.13 42.59
N SER A 165 -13.51 -0.89 42.91
CA SER A 165 -12.33 -0.21 42.34
C SER A 165 -11.07 -0.52 43.15
N THR A 166 -9.92 -0.64 42.48
CA THR A 166 -8.60 -0.79 43.11
C THR A 166 -7.75 0.45 42.80
N LYS A 167 -7.25 1.14 43.84
CA LYS A 167 -6.50 2.41 43.69
C LYS A 167 -5.12 2.18 43.04
N PRO A 168 -4.64 3.10 42.17
CA PRO A 168 -3.31 2.99 41.57
C PRO A 168 -2.20 3.40 42.56
N LYS A 169 -1.09 2.65 42.56
CA LYS A 169 0.19 3.08 43.13
C LYS A 169 1.05 3.69 42.01
N SER A 170 1.24 5.01 42.05
CA SER A 170 2.21 5.74 41.24
C SER A 170 3.64 5.44 41.67
N LEU A 171 4.58 5.29 40.73
CA LEU A 171 6.01 5.54 40.98
C LEU A 171 6.78 5.85 39.67
N TYR A 172 7.38 7.06 39.65
CA TYR A 172 8.50 7.56 38.82
C TYR A 172 8.21 8.19 37.43
N PRO A 173 9.08 9.10 36.92
CA PRO A 173 8.97 10.54 37.15
C PRO A 173 8.86 11.34 35.83
N GLN A 174 8.35 12.55 35.92
CA GLN A 174 8.38 13.54 34.84
C GLN A 174 9.82 13.91 34.49
N LEU A 175 10.25 13.63 33.25
CA LEU A 175 11.30 14.40 32.59
C LEU A 175 10.64 15.31 31.55
N LEU A 176 10.56 16.58 31.90
CA LEU A 176 10.35 17.69 30.99
C LEU A 176 11.63 17.88 30.17
N LEU A 177 11.52 17.82 28.85
CA LEU A 177 12.43 18.51 27.94
C LEU A 177 11.56 19.30 26.95
N GLU A 178 11.72 20.61 27.00
CA GLU A 178 11.09 21.58 26.10
C GLU A 178 11.59 21.38 24.66
N PRO A 179 10.79 21.74 23.64
CA PRO A 179 11.20 21.64 22.25
C PRO A 179 12.15 22.79 21.89
N GLU A 180 13.43 22.47 21.66
CA GLU A 180 14.33 23.35 20.93
C GLU A 180 13.96 23.33 19.43
N SER A 181 13.74 24.53 18.93
CA SER A 181 13.55 24.89 17.52
C SER A 181 14.69 24.42 16.63
N ALA A 182 14.38 23.71 15.54
CA ALA A 182 15.29 23.57 14.40
C ALA A 182 14.52 23.35 13.08
N GLU A 183 14.39 24.45 12.36
CA GLU A 183 14.41 24.63 10.90
C GLU A 183 14.01 23.47 9.97
N SER A 184 12.95 23.76 9.23
CA SER A 184 12.50 23.10 8.01
C SER A 184 13.60 22.97 6.94
N VAL A 185 13.97 21.73 6.60
CA VAL A 185 14.60 21.42 5.31
C VAL A 185 13.59 20.69 4.44
N SER A 186 12.78 21.47 3.73
CA SER A 186 11.90 20.99 2.67
C SER A 186 12.75 20.42 1.52
N LYS A 187 12.83 19.09 1.39
CA LYS A 187 13.32 18.45 0.16
C LYS A 187 12.25 18.66 -0.92
N LYS A 188 12.47 19.65 -1.79
CA LYS A 188 11.66 19.92 -2.98
C LYS A 188 11.64 18.67 -3.89
N LEU A 189 10.47 18.04 -4.01
CA LEU A 189 10.15 17.22 -5.18
C LEU A 189 10.25 18.10 -6.44
N PRO A 190 10.84 17.62 -7.53
CA PRO A 190 10.93 18.38 -8.78
C PRO A 190 9.51 18.69 -9.28
N THR A 191 9.13 19.95 -9.18
CA THR A 191 7.82 20.47 -9.57
C THR A 191 7.98 21.21 -10.89
N LEU A 192 7.41 20.68 -11.97
CA LEU A 192 7.30 21.40 -13.24
C LEU A 192 6.01 22.24 -13.22
N LYS A 193 6.15 23.56 -13.31
CA LYS A 193 5.04 24.49 -13.57
C LYS A 193 4.83 24.58 -15.08
N LEU A 194 3.79 23.93 -15.60
CA LEU A 194 3.23 24.27 -16.91
C LEU A 194 2.43 25.56 -16.76
N SER A 195 3.00 26.71 -17.13
CA SER A 195 2.38 28.03 -16.95
C SER A 195 1.31 28.39 -18.00
N HIS A 196 0.94 27.46 -18.90
CA HIS A 196 0.02 27.76 -20.00
C HIS A 196 -0.92 26.58 -20.33
N THR A 197 -1.57 25.96 -19.34
CA THR A 197 -2.83 25.26 -19.61
C THR A 197 -3.91 26.29 -19.97
N ARG A 198 -4.92 25.95 -20.76
CA ARG A 198 -6.03 26.86 -21.16
C ARG A 198 -6.93 27.31 -19.98
N LEU A 199 -6.51 27.07 -18.74
CA LEU A 199 -7.30 27.26 -17.52
C LEU A 199 -6.79 28.44 -16.67
N SER A 200 -6.24 29.49 -17.29
CA SER A 200 -5.95 30.73 -16.58
C SER A 200 -6.62 31.94 -17.22
N SER A 201 -7.72 32.39 -16.62
CA SER A 201 -8.11 33.80 -16.68
C SER A 201 -8.57 34.28 -15.29
N LEU A 202 -7.85 35.30 -14.80
CA LEU A 202 -8.19 36.31 -13.77
C LEU A 202 -8.14 35.80 -12.30
N HIS A 203 -7.10 36.06 -11.51
CA HIS A 203 -6.83 37.34 -10.83
C HIS A 203 -5.52 37.24 -10.03
N LEU A 204 -4.70 38.29 -10.05
CA LEU A 204 -3.60 38.49 -9.10
C LEU A 204 -4.19 38.93 -7.76
N GLN A 205 -4.30 38.01 -6.80
CA GLN A 205 -4.23 38.35 -5.38
C GLN A 205 -3.43 37.31 -4.60
N THR A 206 -2.47 37.83 -3.85
CA THR A 206 -1.62 37.15 -2.87
C THR A 206 -2.45 36.53 -1.77
N GLN A 207 -2.41 35.20 -1.62
CA GLN A 207 -2.61 34.48 -0.36
C GLN A 207 -2.03 33.06 -0.48
N SER A 208 -1.38 32.60 0.59
CA SER A 208 -0.79 31.27 0.72
C SER A 208 -1.87 30.18 0.71
N SER A 209 -2.24 29.66 -0.46
CA SER A 209 -3.15 28.52 -0.56
C SER A 209 -2.37 27.23 -0.79
N THR A 210 -2.53 26.26 0.11
CA THR A 210 -2.09 24.88 -0.13
C THR A 210 -2.88 24.33 -1.30
N SER A 211 -2.24 24.05 -2.43
CA SER A 211 -2.91 23.45 -3.59
C SER A 211 -3.43 22.05 -3.25
N GLU A 212 -4.70 21.78 -3.53
CA GLU A 212 -5.31 20.46 -3.40
C GLU A 212 -4.83 19.56 -4.55
N TYR A 213 -4.36 18.34 -4.23
CA TYR A 213 -3.95 17.37 -5.24
C TYR A 213 -5.06 16.37 -5.53
N ILE A 214 -5.27 16.08 -6.82
CA ILE A 214 -6.02 14.93 -7.31
C ILE A 214 -5.00 13.86 -7.67
N ASN A 215 -4.85 12.83 -6.83
CA ASN A 215 -3.84 11.78 -6.98
C ASN A 215 -4.42 10.61 -7.79
N ILE A 216 -3.86 10.31 -8.94
CA ILE A 216 -4.34 9.28 -9.86
C ILE A 216 -3.22 8.28 -10.15
N LEU A 217 -3.43 7.02 -9.80
CA LEU A 217 -2.51 5.91 -10.09
C LEU A 217 -2.80 5.35 -11.48
N LEU A 218 -1.78 5.26 -12.34
CA LEU A 218 -1.89 4.65 -13.66
C LEU A 218 -1.34 3.23 -13.59
N LEU A 219 -2.14 2.25 -13.98
CA LEU A 219 -1.76 0.83 -14.02
C LEU A 219 -2.19 0.22 -15.34
N GLY A 220 -1.45 -0.77 -15.80
CA GLY A 220 -1.72 -1.44 -17.07
C GLY A 220 -0.51 -2.21 -17.56
N GLU A 221 -0.75 -3.11 -18.51
CA GLU A 221 0.27 -4.00 -19.05
C GLU A 221 1.48 -3.25 -19.60
N SER A 222 2.64 -3.90 -19.58
CA SER A 222 3.84 -3.41 -20.26
C SER A 222 3.53 -3.16 -21.75
N GLY A 223 3.83 -1.95 -22.23
CA GLY A 223 3.53 -1.54 -23.61
C GLY A 223 2.07 -1.17 -23.90
N VAL A 224 1.20 -1.02 -22.88
CA VAL A 224 -0.17 -0.50 -23.06
C VAL A 224 -0.19 0.98 -23.43
N GLY A 225 0.87 1.72 -23.14
CA GLY A 225 1.02 3.14 -23.50
C GLY A 225 0.79 4.14 -22.37
N LYS A 226 1.06 3.78 -21.11
CA LYS A 226 0.88 4.68 -19.93
C LYS A 226 1.66 6.00 -20.08
N SER A 227 2.96 5.92 -20.33
CA SER A 227 3.83 7.10 -20.51
C SER A 227 3.43 7.93 -21.73
N THR A 228 3.07 7.27 -22.84
CA THR A 228 2.57 7.93 -24.05
C THR A 228 1.26 8.65 -23.79
N PHE A 229 0.35 8.05 -23.01
CA PHE A 229 -0.91 8.66 -22.60
C PHE A 229 -0.67 9.95 -21.80
N ILE A 230 0.27 9.96 -20.85
CA ILE A 230 0.61 11.17 -20.08
C ILE A 230 1.05 12.31 -21.01
N ASN A 231 1.96 12.03 -21.95
CA ASN A 231 2.41 13.04 -22.91
C ASN A 231 1.28 13.50 -23.85
N ALA A 232 0.49 12.58 -24.37
CA ALA A 232 -0.64 12.89 -25.24
C ALA A 232 -1.66 13.77 -24.52
N PHE A 233 -2.04 13.39 -23.30
CA PHE A 233 -2.96 14.14 -22.44
C PHE A 233 -2.45 15.56 -22.16
N ALA A 234 -1.14 15.72 -21.89
CA ALA A 234 -0.53 17.04 -21.71
C ALA A 234 -0.75 17.96 -22.92
N ASN A 235 -0.61 17.41 -24.13
CA ASN A 235 -0.80 18.16 -25.36
C ASN A 235 -2.27 18.42 -25.67
N TYR A 236 -3.17 17.48 -25.39
CA TYR A 236 -4.61 17.66 -25.56
C TYR A 236 -5.18 18.73 -24.61
N LEU A 237 -4.65 18.84 -23.39
CA LEU A 237 -4.99 19.94 -22.49
C LEU A 237 -4.44 21.30 -22.94
N ARG A 238 -3.35 21.32 -23.72
CA ARG A 238 -2.69 22.54 -24.20
C ARG A 238 -3.27 23.05 -25.51
N PHE A 239 -3.53 22.17 -26.48
CA PHE A 239 -3.91 22.52 -27.85
C PHE A 239 -5.30 21.98 -28.22
N GLN A 240 -6.24 22.86 -28.60
CA GLN A 240 -7.63 22.46 -28.91
C GLN A 240 -7.76 21.93 -30.33
N SER A 241 -6.92 22.41 -31.25
CA SER A 241 -6.83 21.86 -32.60
C SER A 241 -5.43 21.34 -32.89
N LEU A 242 -5.35 20.42 -33.84
CA LEU A 242 -4.09 19.92 -34.37
C LEU A 242 -3.30 21.06 -35.03
N ASP A 243 -3.96 21.97 -35.76
CA ASP A 243 -3.34 23.15 -36.38
C ASP A 243 -2.56 24.03 -35.38
N GLU A 244 -3.09 24.20 -34.16
CA GLU A 244 -2.39 24.95 -33.11
C GLU A 244 -1.18 24.17 -32.60
N ALA A 245 -1.33 22.86 -32.42
CA ALA A 245 -0.27 21.99 -31.91
C ALA A 245 0.91 21.90 -32.89
N GLU A 246 0.64 21.81 -34.20
CA GLU A 246 1.66 21.72 -35.25
C GLU A 246 2.57 22.95 -35.31
N LYS A 247 2.05 24.14 -34.97
CA LYS A 247 2.79 25.40 -34.96
C LYS A 247 3.75 25.53 -33.78
N GLU A 248 3.53 24.74 -32.73
CA GLU A 248 4.27 24.81 -31.47
C GLU A 248 5.17 23.57 -31.30
N GLN A 249 5.99 23.55 -30.25
CA GLN A 249 6.73 22.35 -29.85
C GLN A 249 5.84 21.44 -28.99
N PRO A 250 5.81 20.12 -29.25
CA PRO A 250 5.03 19.19 -28.43
C PRO A 250 5.56 19.17 -26.99
N ILE A 251 4.64 19.09 -26.03
CA ILE A 251 4.98 18.90 -24.63
C ILE A 251 5.37 17.44 -24.44
N VAL A 252 6.66 17.18 -24.25
CA VAL A 252 7.18 15.82 -24.02
C VAL A 252 7.97 15.81 -22.72
N THR A 253 7.32 15.30 -21.67
CA THR A 253 7.91 15.24 -20.31
C THR A 253 8.58 13.90 -20.06
N ILE A 254 8.04 12.84 -20.67
CA ILE A 254 8.60 11.49 -20.65
C ILE A 254 9.17 11.22 -22.04
N PRO A 255 10.43 10.78 -22.20
CA PRO A 255 10.94 10.45 -23.53
C PRO A 255 10.04 9.45 -24.22
N VAL A 256 9.87 9.66 -25.52
CA VAL A 256 9.03 8.83 -26.38
C VAL A 256 9.92 8.17 -27.41
N SER A 257 9.77 6.86 -27.54
CA SER A 257 10.44 6.06 -28.57
C SER A 257 9.45 5.09 -29.19
N PHE A 258 9.28 5.15 -30.51
CA PHE A 258 8.44 4.21 -31.24
C PHE A 258 8.94 4.00 -32.67
N MET A 259 8.65 2.82 -33.22
CA MET A 259 8.90 2.53 -34.63
C MET A 259 7.71 2.99 -35.47
N LEU A 260 8.01 3.58 -36.63
CA LEU A 260 7.09 3.80 -37.74
C LEU A 260 7.64 3.09 -38.96
N THR A 261 6.75 2.50 -39.74
CA THR A 261 7.03 2.13 -41.13
C THR A 261 6.74 3.34 -42.01
N ILE A 262 7.74 3.80 -42.74
CA ILE A 262 7.60 4.88 -43.73
C ILE A 262 7.62 4.28 -45.13
N ASN A 263 6.91 4.93 -46.06
CA ASN A 263 6.83 4.59 -47.49
C ASN A 263 6.29 3.16 -47.82
N ASP A 264 6.11 2.90 -49.12
CA ASP A 264 5.55 1.63 -49.62
C ASP A 264 6.51 0.44 -49.51
N ASN A 265 7.80 0.68 -49.20
CA ASN A 265 8.78 -0.37 -48.98
C ASN A 265 8.84 -0.84 -47.52
N PHE A 266 8.01 -0.26 -46.65
CA PHE A 266 7.96 -0.58 -45.22
C PHE A 266 9.29 -0.30 -44.50
N ASP A 267 10.00 0.75 -44.89
CA ASP A 267 11.25 1.13 -44.23
C ASP A 267 10.99 1.46 -42.76
N GLU A 268 11.75 0.84 -41.86
CA GLU A 268 11.60 1.05 -40.42
C GLU A 268 12.37 2.30 -39.97
N LYS A 269 11.66 3.24 -39.33
CA LYS A 269 12.26 4.41 -38.69
C LYS A 269 11.87 4.47 -37.22
N ILE A 270 12.87 4.50 -36.35
CA ILE A 270 12.68 4.68 -34.90
C ILE A 270 12.67 6.18 -34.61
N ILE A 271 11.51 6.70 -34.23
CA ILE A 271 11.34 8.07 -33.77
C ILE A 271 11.70 8.13 -32.30
N LYS A 272 12.58 9.05 -31.92
CA LYS A 272 12.95 9.35 -30.54
C LYS A 272 12.76 10.83 -30.27
N PHE A 273 12.03 11.17 -29.21
CA PHE A 273 11.79 12.56 -28.84
C PHE A 273 11.80 12.75 -27.33
N GLY A 274 12.33 13.88 -26.88
CA GLY A 274 12.51 14.19 -25.45
C GLY A 274 13.92 13.88 -24.94
N LYS A 275 14.19 14.25 -23.69
CA LYS A 275 15.49 14.02 -23.05
C LYS A 275 15.59 12.58 -22.56
N ILE A 276 16.77 11.98 -22.70
CA ILE A 276 17.06 10.65 -22.14
C ILE A 276 16.70 10.65 -20.66
N ASP A 277 15.87 9.67 -20.26
CA ASP A 277 15.49 9.41 -18.89
C ASP A 277 15.97 8.00 -18.53
N LEU A 278 16.79 7.90 -17.49
CA LEU A 278 17.30 6.61 -17.02
C LEU A 278 16.19 5.73 -16.41
N ASN A 279 15.03 6.31 -16.11
CA ASN A 279 13.85 5.59 -15.66
C ASN A 279 13.07 4.91 -16.80
N GLU A 280 13.40 5.19 -18.07
CA GLU A 280 12.68 4.68 -19.24
C GLU A 280 13.60 3.78 -20.07
N ASN A 281 13.24 2.49 -20.17
CA ASN A 281 13.95 1.52 -20.99
C ASN A 281 13.11 1.12 -22.21
N HIS A 282 13.47 1.65 -23.37
CA HIS A 282 12.80 1.36 -24.65
C HIS A 282 13.47 0.26 -25.47
N ASN A 283 14.57 -0.33 -24.98
CA ASN A 283 15.36 -1.28 -25.76
C ASN A 283 14.85 -2.73 -25.64
N ASP A 284 14.16 -3.05 -24.55
CA ASP A 284 13.74 -4.42 -24.24
C ASP A 284 12.24 -4.61 -24.50
N VAL A 285 11.92 -5.23 -25.64
CA VAL A 285 10.53 -5.44 -26.08
C VAL A 285 9.79 -6.35 -25.10
N GLY A 286 8.62 -5.89 -24.65
CA GLY A 286 7.76 -6.63 -23.72
C GLY A 286 8.13 -6.50 -22.24
N GLN A 287 9.27 -5.89 -21.91
CA GLN A 287 9.53 -5.46 -20.54
C GLN A 287 8.79 -4.15 -20.22
N SER A 288 8.61 -3.86 -18.94
CA SER A 288 8.13 -2.54 -18.53
C SER A 288 9.12 -1.48 -19.01
N VAL A 289 8.61 -0.43 -19.66
CA VAL A 289 9.41 0.72 -20.09
C VAL A 289 9.78 1.57 -18.87
N THR A 290 8.78 1.96 -18.08
CA THR A 290 8.96 2.63 -16.79
C THR A 290 9.60 1.66 -15.79
N GLN A 291 10.76 2.01 -15.23
CA GLN A 291 11.47 1.16 -14.26
C GLN A 291 11.02 1.43 -12.83
N HIS A 292 10.80 2.70 -12.47
CA HIS A 292 10.34 3.09 -11.14
C HIS A 292 9.14 4.05 -11.19
N CYS A 293 8.35 4.05 -10.12
CA CYS A 293 7.20 4.93 -9.96
C CYS A 293 7.62 6.41 -9.99
N LYS A 294 6.91 7.22 -10.77
CA LYS A 294 7.22 8.64 -10.95
C LYS A 294 5.96 9.48 -11.11
N THR A 295 5.96 10.68 -10.54
CA THR A 295 4.79 11.57 -10.58
C THR A 295 4.91 12.69 -11.59
N TYR A 296 3.80 12.99 -12.26
CA TYR A 296 3.65 14.09 -13.21
C TYR A 296 2.48 14.98 -12.79
N VAL A 297 2.74 16.28 -12.63
CA VAL A 297 1.78 17.23 -12.05
C VAL A 297 1.31 18.24 -13.11
N PHE A 298 -0.02 18.36 -13.24
CA PHE A 298 -0.71 19.28 -14.13
C PHE A 298 -1.48 20.30 -13.30
N SER A 299 -1.37 21.58 -13.64
CA SER A 299 -2.15 22.64 -12.98
C SER A 299 -3.50 22.77 -13.68
N ILE A 300 -4.57 22.44 -12.94
CA ILE A 300 -5.96 22.51 -13.43
C ILE A 300 -6.55 23.89 -13.12
N SER A 301 -6.27 24.41 -11.92
CA SER A 301 -6.55 25.79 -11.54
C SER A 301 -5.45 26.28 -10.60
N ASP A 302 -5.54 27.54 -10.17
CA ASP A 302 -4.61 28.09 -9.17
C ASP A 302 -4.61 27.29 -7.85
N THR A 303 -5.72 26.63 -7.54
CA THR A 303 -5.94 25.89 -6.29
C THR A 303 -5.93 24.38 -6.43
N LYS A 304 -6.12 23.83 -7.65
CA LYS A 304 -6.19 22.38 -7.91
C LYS A 304 -5.10 21.89 -8.86
N LYS A 305 -4.44 20.80 -8.45
CA LYS A 305 -3.39 20.13 -9.22
C LYS A 305 -3.73 18.67 -9.43
N LEU A 306 -3.62 18.18 -10.66
CA LEU A 306 -3.72 16.76 -10.99
C LEU A 306 -2.33 16.14 -10.92
N ARG A 307 -2.18 15.03 -10.19
CA ARG A 307 -0.94 14.26 -10.09
C ARG A 307 -1.18 12.86 -10.64
N PHE A 308 -0.61 12.56 -11.81
CA PHE A 308 -0.48 11.18 -12.25
C PHE A 308 0.70 10.52 -11.56
N ILE A 309 0.51 9.30 -11.09
CA ILE A 309 1.53 8.39 -10.60
C ILE A 309 1.71 7.35 -11.70
N ASP A 310 2.76 7.52 -12.50
CA ASP A 310 3.15 6.53 -13.50
C ASP A 310 3.87 5.37 -12.82
N THR A 311 3.60 4.16 -13.29
CA THR A 311 4.07 2.93 -12.65
C THR A 311 4.70 1.98 -13.66
N PRO A 312 5.57 1.07 -13.23
CA PRO A 312 5.97 -0.07 -14.04
C PRO A 312 4.75 -0.89 -14.51
N GLY A 313 4.80 -1.44 -15.72
CA GLY A 313 3.77 -2.34 -16.22
C GLY A 313 3.81 -3.73 -15.57
N PHE A 314 2.66 -4.41 -15.58
CA PHE A 314 2.56 -5.83 -15.27
C PHE A 314 2.56 -6.68 -16.55
N GLY A 315 2.80 -7.99 -16.42
CA GLY A 315 2.98 -8.87 -17.57
C GLY A 315 4.35 -8.71 -18.20
N ASP A 316 5.37 -8.41 -17.40
CA ASP A 316 6.75 -8.24 -17.85
C ASP A 316 7.32 -9.57 -18.39
N THR A 317 8.07 -9.52 -19.50
CA THR A 317 8.71 -10.72 -20.08
C THR A 317 9.77 -11.36 -19.17
N ARG A 318 10.25 -10.64 -18.16
CA ARG A 318 11.11 -11.18 -17.08
C ARG A 318 10.35 -12.10 -16.11
N GLY A 319 9.02 -12.17 -16.23
CA GLY A 319 8.16 -13.11 -15.53
C GLY A 319 7.56 -12.57 -14.24
N ILE A 320 6.85 -13.46 -13.53
CA ILE A 320 6.01 -13.10 -12.39
C ILE A 320 6.78 -12.53 -11.19
N ASP A 321 8.05 -12.94 -11.01
CA ASP A 321 8.90 -12.40 -9.95
C ASP A 321 9.15 -10.90 -10.15
N GLN A 322 9.35 -10.48 -11.40
CA GLN A 322 9.49 -9.06 -11.73
C GLN A 322 8.17 -8.30 -11.52
N ASP A 323 7.04 -8.90 -11.90
CA ASP A 323 5.73 -8.28 -11.66
C ASP A 323 5.48 -8.08 -10.15
N ASN A 324 5.88 -9.02 -9.30
CA ASN A 324 5.78 -8.87 -7.84
C ASN A 324 6.68 -7.74 -7.32
N LEU A 325 7.92 -7.62 -7.82
CA LEU A 325 8.81 -6.51 -7.48
C LEU A 325 8.23 -5.15 -7.91
N ASN A 326 7.63 -5.10 -9.10
CA ASN A 326 6.96 -3.90 -9.59
C ASN A 326 5.80 -3.50 -8.66
N MET A 327 4.99 -4.47 -8.22
CA MET A 327 3.89 -4.23 -7.27
C MET A 327 4.37 -3.79 -5.89
N GLU A 328 5.42 -4.43 -5.34
CA GLU A 328 6.05 -4.01 -4.08
C GLU A 328 6.52 -2.56 -4.15
N GLU A 329 7.12 -2.16 -5.26
CA GLU A 329 7.56 -0.78 -5.47
C GLU A 329 6.38 0.20 -5.55
N ILE A 330 5.32 -0.17 -6.28
CA ILE A 330 4.09 0.64 -6.37
C ILE A 330 3.50 0.88 -4.98
N PHE A 331 3.41 -0.16 -4.15
CA PHE A 331 2.89 -0.04 -2.78
C PHE A 331 3.80 0.80 -1.89
N SER A 332 5.11 0.60 -1.95
CA SER A 332 6.09 1.43 -1.25
C SER A 332 5.98 2.91 -1.64
N PHE A 333 5.71 3.20 -2.93
CA PHE A 333 5.45 4.56 -3.39
C PHE A 333 4.14 5.12 -2.82
N LEU A 334 3.08 4.31 -2.81
CA LEU A 334 1.75 4.68 -2.30
C LEU A 334 1.72 4.89 -0.78
N ASP A 335 2.57 4.21 -0.02
CA ASP A 335 2.68 4.40 1.43
C ASP A 335 3.10 5.83 1.82
N ASN A 336 3.69 6.57 0.87
CA ASN A 336 4.07 7.98 1.03
C ASN A 336 2.98 8.95 0.53
N ILE A 337 1.77 8.46 0.23
CA ILE A 337 0.64 9.24 -0.28
C ILE A 337 -0.58 9.03 0.61
N ASP A 338 -1.03 10.11 1.25
CA ASP A 338 -2.13 10.07 2.23
C ASP A 338 -3.48 9.59 1.65
N TYR A 339 -3.72 9.85 0.37
CA TYR A 339 -4.97 9.50 -0.30
C TYR A 339 -4.81 9.41 -1.81
N ILE A 340 -5.68 8.61 -2.43
CA ILE A 340 -5.80 8.50 -3.88
C ILE A 340 -7.22 8.88 -4.31
N ASN A 341 -7.38 9.59 -5.42
CA ASN A 341 -8.69 9.90 -5.98
C ASN A 341 -9.13 8.80 -6.94
N GLY A 342 -8.21 8.23 -7.73
CA GLY A 342 -8.58 7.21 -8.70
C GLY A 342 -7.45 6.29 -9.10
N ILE A 343 -7.83 5.07 -9.48
CA ILE A 343 -6.95 4.06 -10.07
C ILE A 343 -7.37 3.89 -11.52
N CYS A 344 -6.56 4.39 -12.45
CA CYS A 344 -6.77 4.21 -13.88
C CYS A 344 -6.16 2.89 -14.33
N LEU A 345 -6.99 1.93 -14.72
CA LEU A 345 -6.59 0.71 -15.39
C LEU A 345 -6.61 0.92 -16.89
N LEU A 346 -5.44 0.83 -17.52
CA LEU A 346 -5.22 1.05 -18.95
C LEU A 346 -5.24 -0.29 -19.70
N PHE A 347 -5.96 -0.32 -20.83
CA PHE A 347 -6.12 -1.49 -21.70
C PHE A 347 -6.04 -1.09 -23.17
N LYS A 348 -5.76 -2.06 -24.06
CA LYS A 348 -6.01 -1.91 -25.50
C LYS A 348 -7.42 -2.45 -25.83
N PRO A 349 -8.24 -1.75 -26.64
CA PRO A 349 -9.61 -2.17 -26.96
C PRO A 349 -9.71 -3.52 -27.70
N GLU A 350 -8.66 -3.90 -28.42
CA GLU A 350 -8.65 -5.08 -29.30
C GLU A 350 -8.18 -6.37 -28.60
N VAL A 351 -8.04 -6.38 -27.28
CA VAL A 351 -7.62 -7.60 -26.58
C VAL A 351 -8.67 -8.70 -26.73
N VAL A 352 -8.24 -9.84 -27.25
CA VAL A 352 -9.05 -11.06 -27.39
C VAL A 352 -9.00 -11.94 -26.15
N GLN A 353 -7.98 -11.76 -25.32
CA GLN A 353 -7.79 -12.46 -24.05
C GLN A 353 -7.19 -11.48 -23.03
N LEU A 354 -7.70 -11.50 -21.81
CA LEU A 354 -7.10 -10.73 -20.71
C LEU A 354 -5.76 -11.37 -20.31
N ASN A 355 -4.77 -10.54 -20.04
CA ASN A 355 -3.49 -11.00 -19.54
C ASN A 355 -3.66 -11.73 -18.21
N ARG A 356 -2.92 -12.84 -18.04
CA ARG A 356 -2.99 -13.69 -16.85
C ARG A 356 -2.56 -12.94 -15.59
N CYS A 357 -1.68 -11.96 -15.73
CA CYS A 357 -1.19 -11.13 -14.63
C CYS A 357 -2.22 -10.10 -14.14
N LEU A 358 -3.23 -9.74 -14.94
CA LEU A 358 -4.27 -8.79 -14.56
C LEU A 358 -4.99 -9.24 -13.27
N ARG A 359 -5.28 -10.54 -13.15
CA ARG A 359 -5.92 -11.09 -11.94
C ARG A 359 -5.05 -10.89 -10.71
N SER A 360 -3.77 -11.21 -10.80
CA SER A 360 -2.83 -11.07 -9.68
C SER A 360 -2.69 -9.59 -9.28
N CYS A 361 -2.46 -8.70 -10.26
CA CYS A 361 -2.38 -7.26 -10.01
C CYS A 361 -3.66 -6.72 -9.36
N PHE A 362 -4.83 -7.07 -9.90
CA PHE A 362 -6.11 -6.64 -9.33
C PHE A 362 -6.29 -7.11 -7.89
N MET A 363 -6.03 -8.40 -7.60
CA MET A 363 -6.15 -8.92 -6.23
C MET A 363 -5.19 -8.22 -5.27
N GLN A 364 -3.94 -7.99 -5.67
CA GLN A 364 -2.97 -7.26 -4.86
C GLN A 364 -3.44 -5.81 -4.57
N LEU A 365 -4.07 -5.12 -5.52
CA LEU A 365 -4.65 -3.79 -5.29
C LEU A 365 -5.81 -3.85 -4.29
N ILE A 366 -6.68 -4.86 -4.42
CA ILE A 366 -7.77 -5.08 -3.48
C ILE A 366 -7.24 -5.45 -2.09
N ASP A 367 -6.15 -6.20 -1.99
CA ASP A 367 -5.50 -6.52 -0.72
C ASP A 367 -4.81 -5.30 -0.10
N TYR A 368 -4.29 -4.38 -0.93
CA TYR A 368 -3.63 -3.17 -0.45
C TYR A 368 -4.62 -2.08 0.01
N PHE A 369 -5.62 -1.78 -0.82
CA PHE A 369 -6.61 -0.73 -0.54
C PHE A 369 -7.84 -1.24 0.20
N GLY A 370 -8.22 -2.50 0.01
CA GLY A 370 -9.46 -3.08 0.50
C GLY A 370 -10.63 -2.98 -0.47
N ASN A 371 -11.67 -3.78 -0.21
CA ASN A 371 -12.85 -3.91 -1.07
C ASN A 371 -13.65 -2.62 -1.32
N THR A 372 -13.46 -1.57 -0.52
CA THR A 372 -14.19 -0.31 -0.65
C THR A 372 -13.62 0.62 -1.72
N ILE A 373 -12.43 0.35 -2.24
CA ILE A 373 -11.78 1.15 -3.30
C ILE A 373 -12.49 1.03 -4.66
N GLY A 374 -13.45 0.12 -4.80
CA GLY A 374 -14.10 -0.21 -6.07
C GLY A 374 -14.60 0.97 -6.90
N GLU A 375 -15.17 1.96 -6.22
CA GLU A 375 -15.73 3.17 -6.83
C GLU A 375 -14.65 4.13 -7.37
N ASN A 376 -13.40 3.96 -6.92
CA ASN A 376 -12.24 4.73 -7.36
C ASN A 376 -11.59 4.19 -8.65
N PHE A 377 -12.04 3.05 -9.17
CA PHE A 377 -11.54 2.51 -10.43
C PHE A 377 -12.09 3.25 -11.66
N ILE A 378 -11.17 3.60 -12.54
CA ILE A 378 -11.42 4.25 -13.82
C ILE A 378 -10.78 3.39 -14.92
N PHE A 379 -11.50 3.19 -16.02
CA PHE A 379 -11.07 2.34 -17.13
C PHE A 379 -10.66 3.20 -18.31
N CYS A 380 -9.43 3.02 -18.77
CA CYS A 380 -8.87 3.80 -19.86
C CYS A 380 -8.48 2.86 -20.99
N PHE A 381 -8.99 3.11 -22.19
CA PHE A 381 -8.62 2.35 -23.38
C PHE A 381 -7.67 3.20 -24.21
N THR A 382 -6.43 2.76 -24.36
CA THR A 382 -5.43 3.38 -25.23
C THR A 382 -5.58 2.84 -26.66
N ASN A 383 -5.13 3.59 -27.66
CA ASN A 383 -5.19 3.17 -29.06
C ASN A 383 -6.63 2.89 -29.53
N ALA A 384 -7.61 3.68 -29.05
CA ALA A 384 -9.03 3.43 -29.33
C ALA A 384 -9.50 3.90 -30.72
N ARG A 385 -8.61 4.44 -31.56
CA ARG A 385 -8.95 4.93 -32.90
C ARG A 385 -9.55 3.82 -33.78
N SER A 386 -8.95 2.64 -33.76
CA SER A 386 -9.38 1.49 -34.58
C SER A 386 -10.75 0.92 -34.17
N THR A 387 -11.19 1.21 -32.94
CA THR A 387 -12.51 0.83 -32.43
C THR A 387 -13.46 2.01 -32.33
N PHE A 388 -13.23 3.06 -33.14
CA PHE A 388 -14.07 4.27 -33.20
C PHE A 388 -14.30 4.92 -31.82
N PHE A 389 -13.24 4.98 -31.00
CA PHE A 389 -13.27 5.52 -29.64
C PHE A 389 -14.24 4.78 -28.72
N THR A 390 -14.32 3.45 -28.88
CA THR A 390 -15.05 2.56 -27.99
C THR A 390 -14.14 1.51 -27.35
N PRO A 391 -14.52 0.93 -26.20
CA PRO A 391 -13.75 -0.13 -25.53
C PRO A 391 -13.53 -1.43 -26.32
N GLY A 392 -14.18 -1.60 -27.48
CA GLY A 392 -13.96 -2.76 -28.35
C GLY A 392 -14.26 -4.12 -27.70
N ASN A 393 -13.51 -5.13 -28.13
CA ASN A 393 -13.64 -6.53 -27.68
C ASN A 393 -13.22 -6.75 -26.23
N ALA A 394 -12.42 -5.83 -25.68
CA ALA A 394 -12.00 -5.88 -24.28
C ALA A 394 -13.17 -5.70 -23.30
N LEU A 395 -14.21 -4.95 -23.68
CA LEU A 395 -15.32 -4.59 -22.80
C LEU A 395 -16.07 -5.80 -22.20
N PRO A 396 -16.59 -6.76 -23.00
CA PRO A 396 -17.26 -7.93 -22.43
C PRO A 396 -16.34 -8.76 -21.53
N LEU A 397 -15.06 -8.88 -21.88
CA LEU A 397 -14.07 -9.62 -21.09
C LEU A 397 -13.85 -8.97 -19.73
N LEU A 398 -13.64 -7.65 -19.71
CA LEU A 398 -13.44 -6.89 -18.47
C LEU A 398 -14.71 -6.89 -17.60
N LYS A 399 -15.89 -6.73 -18.20
CA LYS A 399 -17.16 -6.84 -17.47
C LYS A 399 -17.31 -8.22 -16.80
N ALA A 400 -17.00 -9.30 -17.52
CA ALA A 400 -17.03 -10.65 -16.95
C ALA A 400 -15.99 -10.81 -15.83
N PHE A 401 -14.79 -10.28 -16.02
CA PHE A 401 -13.71 -10.31 -15.04
C PHE A 401 -14.10 -9.62 -13.73
N PHE A 402 -14.53 -8.34 -13.76
CA PHE A 402 -14.87 -7.61 -12.54
C PHE A 402 -16.13 -8.16 -11.87
N LYS A 403 -17.09 -8.69 -12.64
CA LYS A 403 -18.27 -9.38 -12.09
C LYS A 403 -17.90 -10.63 -11.28
N SER A 404 -16.73 -11.23 -11.52
CA SER A 404 -16.24 -12.38 -10.73
C SER A 404 -15.75 -12.00 -9.32
N PHE A 405 -15.74 -10.71 -8.96
CA PHE A 405 -15.35 -10.18 -7.66
C PHE A 405 -16.43 -9.28 -7.04
N PRO A 406 -17.60 -9.83 -6.68
CA PRO A 406 -18.79 -9.05 -6.30
C PRO A 406 -18.56 -8.16 -5.07
N ASP A 407 -17.66 -8.56 -4.16
CA ASP A 407 -17.39 -7.84 -2.92
C ASP A 407 -16.62 -6.53 -3.15
N THR A 408 -15.99 -6.35 -4.31
CA THR A 408 -15.12 -5.20 -4.60
C THR A 408 -15.87 -3.95 -5.07
N LYS A 409 -17.18 -4.03 -5.33
CA LYS A 409 -18.00 -2.93 -5.90
C LYS A 409 -17.46 -2.31 -7.21
N VAL A 410 -16.52 -2.96 -7.89
CA VAL A 410 -15.98 -2.46 -9.16
C VAL A 410 -17.02 -2.62 -10.25
N VAL A 411 -17.45 -1.51 -10.84
CA VAL A 411 -18.42 -1.50 -11.95
C VAL A 411 -17.86 -0.70 -13.12
N LEU A 412 -17.84 -1.33 -14.29
CA LEU A 412 -17.40 -0.71 -15.54
C LEU A 412 -18.62 -0.13 -16.29
N GLU A 413 -18.71 1.21 -16.31
CA GLU A 413 -19.79 2.00 -16.90
C GLU A 413 -19.25 3.10 -17.82
N LYS A 414 -20.11 3.73 -18.64
CA LYS A 414 -19.67 4.83 -19.51
C LYS A 414 -19.12 6.03 -18.72
N LYS A 415 -19.61 6.28 -17.50
CA LYS A 415 -19.20 7.41 -16.67
C LYS A 415 -17.73 7.33 -16.22
N ASN A 416 -17.22 6.12 -15.98
CA ASN A 416 -15.84 5.86 -15.53
C ASN A 416 -15.00 5.11 -16.58
N THR A 417 -15.44 5.10 -17.85
CA THR A 417 -14.70 4.46 -18.95
C THR A 417 -14.38 5.47 -20.02
N PHE A 418 -13.11 5.60 -20.39
CA PHE A 418 -12.57 6.60 -21.32
C PHE A 418 -11.77 5.93 -22.43
N CYS A 419 -11.87 6.45 -23.65
CA CYS A 419 -11.22 5.88 -24.83
C CYS A 419 -10.35 6.94 -25.49
N PHE A 420 -9.03 6.78 -25.34
CA PHE A 420 -8.03 7.72 -25.82
C PHE A 420 -7.32 7.17 -27.06
N ASP A 421 -6.88 8.07 -27.91
CA ASP A 421 -5.89 7.76 -28.93
C ASP A 421 -4.61 8.57 -28.67
N SER A 422 -3.46 7.91 -28.82
CA SER A 422 -2.15 8.55 -28.71
C SER A 422 -1.47 8.69 -30.08
N GLU A 423 -2.06 8.16 -31.15
CA GLU A 423 -1.46 8.21 -32.48
C GLU A 423 -1.45 9.64 -33.04
N ALA A 424 -2.46 10.47 -32.74
CA ALA A 424 -2.44 11.89 -33.11
C ALA A 424 -1.28 12.67 -32.43
N PHE A 425 -0.94 12.31 -31.19
CA PHE A 425 0.26 12.82 -30.52
C PHE A 425 1.56 12.27 -31.15
N ARG A 426 1.60 10.98 -31.50
CA ARG A 426 2.76 10.39 -32.20
C ARG A 426 2.99 11.03 -33.56
N TYR A 427 1.92 11.34 -34.29
CA TYR A 427 1.96 12.15 -35.51
C TYR A 427 2.62 13.52 -35.26
N LEU A 428 2.15 14.25 -34.24
CA LEU A 428 2.71 15.55 -33.87
C LEU A 428 4.21 15.47 -33.57
N VAL A 429 4.68 14.39 -32.94
CA VAL A 429 6.10 14.14 -32.70
C VAL A 429 6.84 13.78 -33.99
N ALA A 430 6.26 12.93 -34.82
CA ALA A 430 6.86 12.45 -36.07
C ALA A 430 7.12 13.59 -37.06
N ILE A 431 6.20 14.55 -37.21
CA ILE A 431 6.42 15.70 -38.09
C ILE A 431 7.59 16.59 -37.64
N LYS A 432 7.93 16.61 -36.33
CA LYS A 432 9.11 17.31 -35.83
C LYS A 432 10.42 16.56 -36.10
N ASP A 433 10.33 15.26 -36.40
CA ASP A 433 11.44 14.42 -36.87
C ASP A 433 11.50 14.34 -38.41
N ASN A 434 10.87 15.31 -39.10
CA ASN A 434 10.82 15.42 -40.56
C ASN A 434 10.18 14.20 -41.26
N ILE A 435 9.17 13.59 -40.63
CA ILE A 435 8.31 12.62 -41.30
C ILE A 435 7.22 13.35 -42.09
N GLU A 436 7.13 13.04 -43.37
CA GLU A 436 6.08 13.57 -44.24
C GLU A 436 4.84 12.66 -44.18
N PHE A 437 3.67 13.29 -44.13
CA PHE A 437 2.37 12.64 -44.21
C PHE A 437 1.54 13.34 -45.27
N ASN A 438 0.75 12.57 -46.02
CA ASN A 438 -0.15 13.13 -47.02
C ASN A 438 -1.38 13.79 -46.38
N THR A 439 -2.18 14.48 -47.20
CA THR A 439 -3.35 15.24 -46.73
C THR A 439 -4.45 14.35 -46.12
N ILE A 440 -4.57 13.11 -46.59
CA ILE A 440 -5.55 12.15 -46.08
C ILE A 440 -5.11 11.67 -44.70
N GLU A 441 -3.86 11.22 -44.54
CA GLU A 441 -3.28 10.79 -43.28
C GLU A 441 -3.38 11.88 -42.20
N ARG A 442 -3.02 13.12 -42.55
CA ARG A 442 -3.16 14.26 -41.64
C ARG A 442 -4.61 14.46 -41.19
N SER A 443 -5.58 14.38 -42.10
CA SER A 443 -7.00 14.52 -41.79
C SER A 443 -7.49 13.46 -40.79
N GLU A 444 -6.98 12.23 -40.88
CA GLU A 444 -7.29 11.19 -39.89
C GLU A 444 -6.74 11.52 -38.49
N PHE A 445 -5.51 12.04 -38.41
CA PHE A 445 -4.94 12.48 -37.14
C PHE A 445 -5.64 13.70 -36.57
N GLU A 446 -6.14 14.60 -37.41
CA GLU A 446 -6.93 15.76 -36.99
C GLU A 446 -8.26 15.34 -36.36
N GLN A 447 -8.97 14.39 -36.98
CA GLN A 447 -10.20 13.82 -36.42
C GLN A 447 -9.91 13.11 -35.08
N SER A 448 -8.82 12.36 -35.01
CA SER A 448 -8.40 11.70 -33.78
C SER A 448 -8.02 12.68 -32.67
N TRP A 449 -7.34 13.78 -33.01
CA TRP A 449 -7.01 14.87 -32.09
C TRP A 449 -8.28 15.45 -31.46
N LYS A 450 -9.25 15.81 -32.30
CA LYS A 450 -10.52 16.39 -31.85
C LYS A 450 -11.27 15.45 -30.89
N ALA A 451 -11.36 14.16 -31.23
CA ALA A 451 -11.99 13.16 -30.36
C ALA A 451 -11.24 13.02 -29.02
N SER A 452 -9.91 13.00 -29.06
CA SER A 452 -9.06 12.83 -27.88
C SER A 452 -9.06 14.06 -26.97
N VAL A 453 -9.15 15.28 -27.51
CA VAL A 453 -9.35 16.51 -26.72
C VAL A 453 -10.68 16.46 -25.98
N ALA A 454 -11.77 16.17 -26.69
CA ALA A 454 -13.10 16.09 -26.06
C ALA A 454 -13.17 15.01 -24.97
N GLU A 455 -12.55 13.85 -25.20
CA GLU A 455 -12.49 12.78 -24.20
C GLU A 455 -11.56 13.15 -23.02
N SER A 456 -10.47 13.89 -23.26
CA SER A 456 -9.58 14.41 -22.22
C SER A 456 -10.28 15.41 -21.31
N ASP A 457 -11.12 16.28 -21.86
CA ASP A 457 -11.95 17.21 -21.08
C ASP A 457 -12.98 16.46 -20.22
N ARG A 458 -13.63 15.43 -20.81
CA ARG A 458 -14.57 14.56 -20.08
C ARG A 458 -13.87 13.81 -18.95
N PHE A 459 -12.68 13.30 -19.21
CA PHE A 459 -11.85 12.61 -18.24
C PHE A 459 -11.45 13.55 -17.11
N LEU A 460 -10.93 14.75 -17.43
CA LEU A 460 -10.54 15.73 -16.44
C LEU A 460 -11.71 16.12 -15.52
N LYS A 461 -12.91 16.29 -16.07
CA LYS A 461 -14.12 16.53 -15.28
C LYS A 461 -14.40 15.38 -14.32
N CYS A 462 -14.37 14.14 -14.80
CA CYS A 462 -14.53 12.95 -13.96
C CYS A 462 -13.50 12.89 -12.83
N LEU A 463 -12.23 13.23 -13.11
CA LEU A 463 -11.17 13.25 -12.10
C LEU A 463 -11.41 14.32 -11.02
N CYS A 464 -11.94 15.48 -11.41
CA CYS A 464 -12.24 16.58 -10.49
C CYS A 464 -13.43 16.28 -9.56
N ASP A 465 -14.38 15.47 -10.03
CA ASP A 465 -15.57 15.06 -9.27
C ASP A 465 -15.29 13.84 -8.36
N GLN A 466 -14.12 13.23 -8.48
CA GLN A 466 -13.80 11.97 -7.82
C GLN A 466 -13.39 12.17 -6.36
N SER A 467 -14.06 11.43 -5.47
CA SER A 467 -13.79 11.48 -4.02
C SER A 467 -12.40 10.94 -3.68
N ALA A 468 -11.75 11.57 -2.71
CA ALA A 468 -10.49 11.09 -2.18
C ALA A 468 -10.74 9.82 -1.34
N TYR A 469 -10.12 8.72 -1.75
CA TYR A 469 -10.00 7.51 -0.96
C TYR A 469 -8.77 7.62 -0.06
N LYS A 470 -9.01 7.68 1.25
CA LYS A 470 -7.98 7.52 2.26
C LYS A 470 -7.93 6.06 2.64
N ARG A 471 -6.73 5.49 2.70
CA ARG A 471 -6.54 4.17 3.28
C ARG A 471 -6.91 4.27 4.77
N ASN A 472 -8.10 3.80 5.13
CA ASN A 472 -8.64 3.94 6.49
C ASN A 472 -7.72 3.23 7.50
N ASP A 473 -7.61 3.76 8.72
CA ASP A 473 -6.91 3.09 9.84
C ASP A 473 -7.42 1.65 10.13
N LYS A 474 -8.63 1.29 9.63
CA LYS A 474 -9.19 -0.08 9.70
C LYS A 474 -8.37 -1.12 8.92
N TRP A 475 -7.52 -0.74 7.95
CA TRP A 475 -6.64 -1.65 7.20
C TRP A 475 -5.21 -1.74 7.76
N GLN A 476 -4.90 -1.00 8.83
CA GLN A 476 -3.60 -1.10 9.53
C GLN A 476 -3.43 -2.41 10.33
N SER A 477 -4.44 -3.28 10.41
CA SER A 477 -4.36 -4.54 11.17
C SER A 477 -4.30 -5.77 10.26
N ILE A 478 -3.30 -6.62 10.51
CA ILE A 478 -3.03 -7.93 9.88
C ILE A 478 -2.51 -7.89 8.44
N ASN A 479 -3.24 -7.39 7.42
CA ASN A 479 -2.74 -7.45 6.04
C ASN A 479 -1.63 -6.42 5.78
N ASP A 480 -1.72 -5.23 6.36
CA ASP A 480 -0.63 -4.26 6.36
C ASP A 480 0.58 -4.77 7.16
N ALA A 481 0.34 -5.44 8.30
CA ALA A 481 1.40 -6.10 9.04
C ALA A 481 2.05 -7.24 8.23
N GLN A 482 1.27 -8.06 7.53
CA GLN A 482 1.78 -9.12 6.66
C GLN A 482 2.55 -8.54 5.47
N PHE A 483 2.07 -7.47 4.86
CA PHE A 483 2.73 -6.77 3.77
C PHE A 483 4.05 -6.14 4.24
N GLN A 484 4.04 -5.44 5.38
CA GLN A 484 5.25 -4.89 6.00
C GLN A 484 6.24 -6.00 6.37
N ILE A 485 5.78 -7.09 6.99
CA ILE A 485 6.62 -8.27 7.27
C ILE A 485 7.22 -8.82 5.98
N HIS A 486 6.42 -9.01 4.92
CA HIS A 486 6.90 -9.48 3.61
C HIS A 486 7.96 -8.55 3.01
N SER A 487 7.70 -7.25 3.03
CA SER A 487 8.64 -6.23 2.53
C SER A 487 9.96 -6.21 3.32
N MET A 488 9.93 -6.60 4.59
CA MET A 488 11.11 -6.68 5.46
C MET A 488 11.91 -7.99 5.29
N ILE A 489 11.33 -9.06 4.73
CA ILE A 489 12.02 -10.35 4.55
C ILE A 489 13.30 -10.17 3.71
N ARG A 490 13.22 -9.47 2.58
CA ARG A 490 14.37 -9.32 1.67
C ARG A 490 15.50 -8.48 2.28
N PRO A 491 15.25 -7.29 2.88
CA PRO A 491 16.26 -6.55 3.63
C PRO A 491 16.89 -7.36 4.77
N ILE A 492 16.10 -8.15 5.51
CA ILE A 492 16.59 -9.01 6.59
C ILE A 492 17.51 -10.11 6.02
N LEU A 493 17.10 -10.80 4.96
CA LEU A 493 17.90 -11.84 4.32
C LEU A 493 19.21 -11.27 3.73
N GLU A 494 19.17 -10.07 3.16
CA GLU A 494 20.36 -9.37 2.67
C GLU A 494 21.30 -8.96 3.81
N ALA A 495 20.76 -8.45 4.92
CA ALA A 495 21.54 -8.15 6.11
C ALA A 495 22.19 -9.42 6.68
N MET A 496 21.43 -10.52 6.80
CA MET A 496 21.95 -11.82 7.22
C MET A 496 23.04 -12.34 6.28
N ARG A 497 22.84 -12.23 4.97
CA ARG A 497 23.85 -12.61 3.96
C ARG A 497 25.15 -11.83 4.13
N ASN A 498 25.04 -10.52 4.34
CA ASN A 498 26.20 -9.65 4.54
C ASN A 498 26.92 -9.93 5.87
N ILE A 499 26.17 -10.21 6.95
CA ILE A 499 26.71 -10.63 8.25
C ILE A 499 27.50 -11.93 8.09
N LEU A 500 26.91 -12.96 7.46
CA LEU A 500 27.58 -14.24 7.21
C LEU A 500 28.84 -14.06 6.37
N ARG A 501 28.76 -13.28 5.28
CA ARG A 501 29.90 -12.98 4.42
C ARG A 501 31.04 -12.29 5.18
N ASN A 502 30.73 -11.38 6.10
CA ASN A 502 31.71 -10.70 6.93
C ASN A 502 32.37 -11.65 7.95
N ILE A 503 31.59 -12.53 8.59
CA ILE A 503 32.10 -13.55 9.52
C ILE A 503 33.05 -14.51 8.80
N ILE A 504 32.69 -14.94 7.59
CA ILE A 504 33.50 -15.86 6.78
C ILE A 504 34.74 -15.17 6.22
N SER A 505 34.63 -13.90 5.80
CA SER A 505 35.79 -13.13 5.33
C SER A 505 36.82 -12.87 6.44
N TYR A 506 36.39 -12.96 7.70
CA TYR A 506 37.26 -12.91 8.88
C TYR A 506 38.00 -14.24 9.11
N ASP A 507 37.43 -15.37 8.68
CA ASP A 507 37.99 -16.72 8.85
C ASP A 507 38.58 -17.22 7.52
N ARG A 508 39.89 -16.99 7.33
CA ARG A 508 40.58 -16.95 6.02
C ARG A 508 40.59 -18.24 5.15
N ASN A 509 39.86 -19.30 5.49
CA ASN A 509 39.93 -20.58 4.75
C ASN A 509 38.58 -21.26 4.45
N LEU A 510 37.45 -20.55 4.51
CA LEU A 510 36.15 -21.13 4.15
C LEU A 510 35.56 -20.48 2.89
N SER A 511 35.24 -21.31 1.89
CA SER A 511 34.41 -20.92 0.75
C SER A 511 33.01 -21.52 0.91
N ILE A 512 31.97 -20.71 0.73
CA ILE A 512 30.59 -21.20 0.69
C ILE A 512 30.15 -21.29 -0.76
N ASN A 513 29.65 -22.47 -1.14
CA ASN A 513 28.96 -22.67 -2.40
C ASN A 513 27.45 -22.69 -2.14
N ILE A 514 26.80 -21.54 -2.35
CA ILE A 514 25.33 -21.44 -2.25
C ILE A 514 24.77 -21.75 -3.63
N SER A 515 24.14 -22.91 -3.76
CA SER A 515 23.45 -23.32 -4.98
C SER A 515 21.95 -23.06 -4.81
N PRO A 516 21.41 -21.89 -5.20
CA PRO A 516 19.97 -21.68 -5.20
C PRO A 516 19.33 -22.71 -6.13
N LYS A 517 18.46 -23.57 -5.57
CA LYS A 517 17.57 -24.38 -6.39
C LYS A 517 16.33 -23.55 -6.67
N HIS A 518 16.10 -23.20 -7.94
CA HIS A 518 14.80 -22.70 -8.36
C HIS A 518 13.75 -23.78 -8.07
N VAL A 519 12.78 -23.45 -7.21
CA VAL A 519 11.59 -24.26 -7.02
C VAL A 519 10.62 -23.88 -8.13
N THR A 520 10.71 -24.57 -9.26
CA THR A 520 9.98 -24.24 -10.50
C THR A 520 8.52 -24.68 -10.50
N SER A 521 8.02 -25.29 -9.42
CA SER A 521 6.61 -25.65 -9.28
C SER A 521 6.08 -25.25 -7.91
N LEU A 522 4.86 -24.68 -7.90
CA LEU A 522 4.05 -24.42 -6.71
C LEU A 522 4.06 -25.66 -5.83
N SER A 523 4.89 -25.64 -4.80
CA SER A 523 5.02 -26.74 -3.87
C SER A 523 4.57 -26.25 -2.50
N MET A 524 3.54 -26.91 -2.00
CA MET A 524 2.95 -26.61 -0.69
C MET A 524 3.56 -27.52 0.37
N LEU A 525 3.67 -27.00 1.60
CA LEU A 525 4.05 -27.75 2.79
C LEU A 525 3.04 -28.88 3.05
N CYS A 526 3.47 -30.15 2.97
CA CYS A 526 2.60 -31.29 3.30
C CYS A 526 2.53 -31.49 4.83
N TYR A 527 1.33 -31.37 5.41
CA TYR A 527 1.08 -31.67 6.83
C TYR A 527 0.58 -33.10 7.10
N ARG A 528 0.21 -33.85 6.05
CA ARG A 528 -0.30 -35.24 6.17
C ARG A 528 0.79 -36.32 6.14
N CYS A 529 1.92 -35.99 5.54
CA CYS A 529 3.05 -36.90 5.36
C CYS A 529 3.75 -37.07 6.73
N GLY A 530 4.10 -38.30 7.11
CA GLY A 530 4.76 -38.57 8.39
C GLY A 530 6.05 -37.76 8.54
N ARG A 531 6.12 -36.90 9.56
CA ARG A 531 7.26 -36.01 9.82
C ARG A 531 8.19 -36.66 10.82
N ASN A 532 9.25 -37.28 10.34
CA ASN A 532 10.29 -37.80 11.21
C ASN A 532 11.36 -36.72 11.43
N PRO A 533 11.61 -36.28 12.68
CA PRO A 533 12.71 -35.37 12.96
C PRO A 533 14.05 -36.06 12.66
N GLU A 534 14.92 -35.35 11.97
CA GLU A 534 16.27 -35.80 11.64
C GLU A 534 17.26 -35.10 12.56
N LYS A 535 18.16 -35.86 13.19
CA LYS A 535 19.19 -35.29 14.04
C LYS A 535 20.33 -34.75 13.17
N ILE A 536 20.51 -33.43 13.15
CA ILE A 536 21.62 -32.77 12.48
C ILE A 536 22.45 -32.08 13.58
N ASN A 537 23.65 -32.63 13.82
CA ASN A 537 24.52 -32.28 14.94
C ASN A 537 23.80 -32.42 16.29
N GLU A 538 23.67 -31.33 17.06
CA GLU A 538 23.01 -31.35 18.38
C GLU A 538 21.50 -31.12 18.33
N PHE A 539 20.95 -30.84 17.14
CA PHE A 539 19.54 -30.46 16.99
C PHE A 539 18.74 -31.52 16.24
N TRP A 540 17.47 -31.65 16.62
CA TRP A 540 16.49 -32.40 15.85
C TRP A 540 15.76 -31.42 14.93
N ILE A 541 15.88 -31.64 13.62
CA ILE A 541 15.31 -30.79 12.58
C ILE A 541 14.22 -31.57 11.86
N ILE A 542 13.00 -31.04 11.85
CA ILE A 542 11.92 -31.57 11.03
C ILE A 542 12.06 -30.90 9.66
N LYS A 543 12.41 -31.66 8.63
CA LYS A 543 12.50 -31.13 7.26
C LYS A 543 11.10 -30.98 6.68
N ASP A 544 10.86 -29.82 6.07
CA ASP A 544 9.63 -29.55 5.35
C ASP A 544 9.59 -30.36 4.04
N HIS A 545 8.57 -31.20 3.89
CA HIS A 545 8.31 -31.93 2.65
C HIS A 545 7.40 -31.10 1.75
N LEU A 546 7.97 -30.68 0.60
CA LEU A 546 7.31 -29.90 -0.43
C LEU A 546 6.75 -30.84 -1.52
N HIS A 547 5.44 -30.77 -1.78
CA HIS A 547 4.78 -31.55 -2.84
C HIS A 547 4.13 -30.64 -3.89
N SER A 548 4.24 -31.02 -5.17
CA SER A 548 3.58 -30.33 -6.28
C SER A 548 2.06 -30.58 -6.33
N SER A 549 1.60 -31.71 -5.79
CA SER A 549 0.20 -32.04 -5.54
C SER A 549 0.14 -33.18 -4.53
N CYS A 550 -0.63 -33.01 -3.45
CA CYS A 550 -0.97 -34.14 -2.59
C CYS A 550 -2.16 -34.83 -3.26
N ASN A 551 -2.03 -36.06 -3.73
CA ASN A 551 -3.18 -36.84 -4.19
C ASN A 551 -4.23 -36.87 -3.06
N MET A 552 -5.48 -36.56 -3.40
CA MET A 552 -6.63 -36.71 -2.48
C MET A 552 -6.76 -38.14 -1.99
#